data_AF-J2X689-F1
#
_entry.id   AF-J2X689-F1
#
_cell.length_a   1.000
_cell.length_b   1.000
_cell.length_c   1.000
_cell.angle_alpha   90.00
_cell.angle_beta   90.00
_cell.angle_gamma   90.00
#
_symmetry.space_group_name_H-M   'P 1'
#
loop_
_entity.id
_entity.type
_entity.pdbx_description
1 polymer ?
#
loop_
_entity_poly.entity_id
_entity_poly.type
_entity_poly.pdbx_seq_one_letter_code
_entity_poly.pdbx_strand_id
1 'polypeptide(L)' 'MIDHLDHLVLTTIDPVAAEDFYVRVMGMQVQTFAGGRKAFAFGQQKINLHVRGHATACP' A
#
# COMPACT_ATOMS: atom_id res chain seq x y z
N MET A 1 18.21 -9.87 -16.53
CA MET A 1 18.78 -8.75 -15.73
C MET A 1 17.61 -8.09 -15.02
N ILE A 2 17.69 -7.84 -13.71
CA ILE A 2 16.63 -7.16 -12.93
C ILE A 2 16.90 -5.65 -13.03
N ASP A 3 15.88 -4.83 -13.31
CA ASP A 3 16.02 -3.39 -13.54
C ASP A 3 15.58 -2.53 -12.35
N HIS A 4 14.43 -2.83 -11.73
CA HIS A 4 13.90 -2.14 -10.56
C HIS A 4 12.83 -2.97 -9.84
N LEU A 5 12.44 -2.50 -8.64
CA LEU A 5 11.27 -2.99 -7.93
C LEU A 5 10.05 -2.17 -8.37
N ASP A 6 9.10 -2.83 -9.03
CA ASP A 6 7.87 -2.21 -9.54
C ASP A 6 6.92 -1.83 -8.39
N HIS A 7 6.69 -2.75 -7.45
CA HIS A 7 5.88 -2.49 -6.25
C HIS A 7 6.16 -3.49 -5.12
N LEU A 8 5.73 -3.10 -3.92
CA LEU A 8 5.75 -3.90 -2.68
C LEU A 8 4.31 -4.08 -2.20
N VAL A 9 3.97 -5.23 -1.63
CA VAL A 9 2.71 -5.44 -0.90
C VAL A 9 3.00 -5.50 0.60
N LEU A 10 2.29 -4.68 1.38
CA LEU A 10 2.41 -4.64 2.83
C LEU A 10 1.10 -5.09 3.47
N THR A 11 1.19 -6.09 4.33
CA THR A 11 0.04 -6.57 5.10
C THR A 11 0.01 -5.91 6.48
N THR A 12 -1.04 -5.15 6.81
CA THR A 12 -1.22 -4.50 8.12
C THR A 12 -2.43 -5.06 8.86
N ILE A 13 -2.38 -5.06 10.20
CA ILE A 13 -3.56 -5.32 11.04
C ILE A 13 -4.35 -4.04 11.33
N ASP A 14 -3.73 -2.87 11.14
CA ASP A 14 -4.32 -1.55 11.38
C ASP A 14 -4.06 -0.65 10.15
N PRO A 15 -5.06 -0.49 9.26
CA PRO A 15 -4.92 0.37 8.09
C PRO A 15 -4.86 1.85 8.43
N VAL A 16 -5.44 2.28 9.56
CA VAL A 16 -5.47 3.70 9.95
C VAL A 16 -4.09 4.11 10.44
N ALA A 17 -3.46 3.30 11.29
CA ALA A 17 -2.10 3.54 11.75
C ALA A 17 -1.09 3.49 10.58
N ALA A 18 -1.29 2.56 9.64
CA ALA A 18 -0.45 2.50 8.44
C ALA A 18 -0.60 3.77 7.60
N GLU A 19 -1.83 4.20 7.31
CA GLU A 19 -2.07 5.42 6.54
C GLU A 19 -1.46 6.66 7.22
N ASP A 20 -1.63 6.81 8.53
CA ASP A 20 -0.99 7.90 9.27
C ASP A 20 0.53 7.88 9.13
N PHE A 21 1.16 6.71 9.30
CA PHE A 21 2.62 6.61 9.16
C PHE A 21 3.09 6.93 7.73
N TYR A 22 2.53 6.26 6.72
CA TYR A 22 3.00 6.40 5.34
C TYR A 22 2.66 7.78 4.75
N VAL A 23 1.52 8.38 5.11
CA VAL A 23 1.10 9.69 4.61
C VAL A 23 1.69 10.82 5.46
N ARG A 24 1.48 10.83 6.78
CA ARG A 24 1.86 11.95 7.64
C ARG A 24 3.35 11.97 7.95
N VAL A 25 3.96 10.81 8.23
CA VAL A 25 5.39 10.74 8.62
C VAL A 25 6.28 10.67 7.39
N MET A 26 5.94 9.81 6.42
CA MET A 26 6.76 9.62 5.21
C MET A 26 6.36 10.51 4.02
N GLY A 27 5.25 11.25 4.11
CA GLY A 27 4.83 12.19 3.05
C GLY A 27 4.35 11.50 1.77
N MET A 28 3.97 10.22 1.84
CA MET A 28 3.44 9.50 0.68
C MET A 28 1.99 9.88 0.39
N GLN A 29 1.51 9.57 -0.81
CA GLN A 29 0.13 9.82 -1.21
C GLN A 29 -0.69 8.53 -1.14
N VAL A 30 -1.85 8.60 -0.47
CA VAL A 30 -2.80 7.48 -0.48
C VAL A 30 -3.57 7.43 -1.79
N GLN A 31 -3.58 6.27 -2.43
CA GLN A 31 -4.38 5.97 -3.62
C GLN A 31 -5.39 4.88 -3.27
N THR A 32 -6.66 5.13 -3.57
CA THR A 32 -7.73 4.15 -3.35
C THR A 32 -8.20 3.61 -4.69
N PHE A 33 -8.22 2.29 -4.84
CA PHE A 33 -8.66 1.58 -6.04
C PHE A 33 -10.04 0.95 -5.83
N ALA A 34 -10.64 0.48 -6.94
CA ALA A 34 -11.89 -0.27 -6.91
C ALA A 34 -11.78 -1.49 -5.96
N GLY A 35 -12.86 -1.76 -5.21
CA GLY A 35 -12.89 -2.85 -4.23
C GLY A 35 -12.21 -2.54 -2.90
N GLY A 36 -11.99 -1.27 -2.56
CA GLY A 36 -11.49 -0.84 -1.25
C GLY A 36 -9.99 -1.08 -1.03
N ARG A 37 -9.25 -1.42 -2.09
CA ARG A 37 -7.79 -1.59 -2.03
C ARG A 37 -7.12 -0.23 -1.92
N LYS A 38 -6.13 -0.13 -1.03
CA LYS A 38 -5.32 1.10 -0.87
C LYS A 38 -3.88 0.85 -1.30
N ALA A 39 -3.21 1.91 -1.75
CA ALA A 39 -1.77 1.91 -1.91
C ALA A 39 -1.19 3.26 -1.47
N PHE A 40 0.08 3.25 -1.07
CA PHE A 40 0.87 4.45 -0.79
C PHE A 40 1.85 4.67 -1.94
N ALA A 41 1.71 5.80 -2.62
CA ALA A 41 2.55 6.17 -3.75
C ALA A 41 3.66 7.15 -3.33
N PHE A 42 4.87 6.92 -3.84
CA PHE A 42 6.03 7.80 -3.67
C PHE A 42 6.84 7.84 -4.96
N GLY A 43 6.89 9.02 -5.61
CA GLY A 43 7.51 9.15 -6.91
C GLY A 43 6.86 8.24 -7.96
N GLN A 44 7.65 7.32 -8.52
CA GLN A 44 7.21 6.34 -9.53
C GLN A 44 6.91 4.95 -8.93
N GLN A 45 7.01 4.78 -7.61
CA GLN A 45 6.80 3.51 -6.93
C GLN A 45 5.56 3.55 -6.04
N LYS A 46 4.98 2.38 -5.77
CA LYS A 46 3.82 2.22 -4.89
C LYS A 46 3.94 1.02 -3.97
N ILE A 47 3.33 1.15 -2.80
CA ILE A 47 3.19 0.11 -1.78
C ILE A 47 1.71 -0.23 -1.68
N ASN A 48 1.31 -1.40 -2.15
CA ASN A 48 -0.07 -1.86 -2.01
C ASN A 48 -0.33 -2.30 -0.57
N LEU A 49 -1.43 -1.83 0.01
CA LEU A 49 -1.83 -2.17 1.37
C LEU A 49 -2.86 -3.30 1.35
N HIS A 50 -2.55 -4.37 2.07
CA HIS A 50 -3.47 -5.45 2.36
C HIS A 50 -3.79 -5.44 3.85
N VAL A 51 -5.08 -5.41 4.22
CA VAL A 51 -5.48 -5.54 5.63
C VAL A 51 -5.59 -7.02 6.00
N ARG A 52 -4.84 -7.46 7.02
CA ARG A 52 -4.88 -8.82 7.56
C ARG A 52 -6.30 -9.13 8.03
N GLY A 53 -6.85 -10.24 7.57
CA GLY A 53 -8.25 -10.64 7.87
C GLY A 53 -9.29 -10.11 6.87
N HIS A 54 -8.93 -9.19 5.96
CA HIS A 54 -9.67 -8.98 4.74
C HIS A 54 -9.15 -9.97 3.69
N ALA A 55 -9.95 -10.99 3.38
CA ALA A 55 -9.62 -11.96 2.35
C ALA A 55 -9.74 -11.32 0.96
N THR A 56 -8.81 -10.45 0.58
CA THR A 56 -8.48 -10.28 -0.82
C THR A 56 -7.48 -11.37 -1.17
N ALA A 57 -8.02 -12.49 -1.65
CA ALA A 57 -7.23 -13.46 -2.40
C ALA A 57 -6.48 -12.70 -3.51
N CYS A 58 -5.18 -12.95 -3.62
CA CYS A 58 -4.43 -12.69 -4.85
C CYS A 58 -5.08 -13.51 -5.98
N PRO A 59 -5.51 -12.91 -7.09
CA PRO A 59 -5.13 -13.46 -8.39
C PRO A 59 -3.63 -13.27 -8.63
#